data_AF-A0A536AF00-F1
#
_entry.id   AF-A0A536AF00-F1
#
_cell.length_a   1.000
_cell.length_b   1.000
_cell.length_c   1.000
_cell.angle_alpha   90.00
_cell.angle_beta   90.00
_cell.angle_gamma   90.00
#
_symmetry.space_group_name_H-M   'P 1'
#
loop_
_entity.id
_entity.type
_entity.pdbx_description
1 polymer ?
#
loop_
_entity_poly.entity_id
_entity_poly.type
_entity_poly.pdbx_seq_one_letter_code
_entity_poly.pdbx_strand_id
1 'polypeptide(L)'
;MARRIPLPRLTRRQRLARWQRERRQQALYVAVFSAILFFVVGLVAWAASDKYYQDNLKPAMRFDGRVIPMRDWKTELKYEQTRFYVEFGVPAGYENDPQIAQQKTQYERGALDTIEEYAILDAQAASEG
;
A
#
# COMPACT_ATOMS: atom_id res chain seq x y z
N MET A 1 5.55 -32.18 -60.99
CA MET A 1 6.90 -31.63 -60.68
C MET A 1 6.80 -30.12 -60.51
N ALA A 2 7.03 -29.59 -59.30
CA ALA A 2 6.92 -28.15 -59.04
C ALA A 2 8.21 -27.42 -59.47
N ARG A 3 8.10 -26.48 -60.40
CA ARG A 3 9.21 -25.65 -60.91
C ARG A 3 9.68 -24.73 -59.78
N ARG A 4 10.88 -24.98 -59.24
CA ARG A 4 11.49 -24.08 -58.24
C ARG A 4 11.92 -22.78 -58.94
N ILE A 5 11.13 -21.73 -58.74
CA ILE A 5 11.48 -20.38 -59.21
C ILE A 5 12.63 -19.87 -58.30
N PRO A 6 13.82 -19.57 -58.84
CA PRO A 6 14.90 -19.05 -58.02
C PRO A 6 14.51 -17.66 -57.50
N LEU A 7 14.42 -17.53 -56.17
CA LEU A 7 14.18 -16.25 -55.52
C LEU A 7 15.28 -15.25 -55.93
N PRO A 8 14.93 -14.03 -56.36
CA PRO A 8 15.92 -13.05 -56.79
C PRO A 8 16.88 -12.72 -55.64
N ARG A 9 18.19 -12.82 -55.92
CA ARG A 9 19.23 -12.48 -54.95
C ARG A 9 19.16 -11.01 -54.61
N LEU A 10 18.85 -10.72 -53.35
CA LEU A 10 18.65 -9.37 -52.87
C LEU A 10 19.96 -8.61 -52.84
N THR A 11 19.95 -7.42 -53.45
CA THR A 11 21.10 -6.51 -53.43
C THR A 11 21.40 -6.08 -51.99
N ARG A 12 22.66 -5.74 -51.71
CA ARG A 12 23.13 -5.35 -50.37
C ARG A 12 22.29 -4.20 -49.77
N ARG A 13 21.83 -3.25 -50.61
CA ARG A 13 20.95 -2.14 -50.23
C ARG A 13 19.54 -2.60 -49.80
N GLN A 14 18.94 -3.56 -50.51
CA GLN A 14 17.61 -4.09 -50.15
C GLN A 14 17.63 -4.91 -48.85
N ARG A 15 18.74 -5.59 -48.55
CA ARG A 15 18.93 -6.28 -47.25
C ARG A 15 19.04 -5.29 -46.09
N LEU A 16 19.84 -4.23 -46.25
CA LEU A 16 20.00 -3.19 -45.24
C LEU A 16 18.69 -2.44 -44.95
N ALA A 17 17.93 -2.11 -46.00
CA ALA A 17 16.64 -1.42 -45.85
C ALA A 17 15.59 -2.28 -45.09
N ARG A 18 15.56 -3.60 -45.32
CA ARG A 18 14.71 -4.52 -44.56
C ARG A 18 15.12 -4.62 -43.11
N TRP A 19 16.41 -4.79 -42.87
CA TRP A 19 16.97 -4.87 -41.53
C TRP A 19 16.70 -3.62 -40.69
N GLN A 20 16.76 -2.43 -41.30
CA GLN A 20 16.36 -1.19 -40.62
C GLN A 20 14.87 -1.15 -40.28
N ARG A 21 13.98 -1.65 -41.15
CA ARG A 21 12.54 -1.73 -40.87
C ARG A 21 12.23 -2.71 -39.74
N GLU A 22 12.85 -3.89 -39.78
CA GLU A 22 12.72 -4.92 -38.73
C GLU A 22 13.19 -4.39 -37.38
N ARG A 23 14.34 -3.69 -37.33
CA ARG A 23 14.82 -3.04 -36.09
C ARG A 23 13.89 -1.97 -35.57
N ARG A 24 13.29 -1.15 -36.44
CA ARG A 24 12.31 -0.13 -36.02
C ARG A 24 11.06 -0.77 -35.44
N GLN A 25 10.57 -1.85 -36.04
CA GLN A 25 9.43 -2.61 -35.51
C GLN A 25 9.75 -3.28 -34.17
N GLN A 26 10.91 -3.92 -34.06
CA GLN A 26 11.38 -4.51 -32.80
C GLN A 26 11.54 -3.45 -31.70
N ALA A 27 12.15 -2.30 -32.02
CA ALA A 27 12.31 -1.20 -31.07
C ALA A 27 10.94 -0.66 -30.62
N LEU A 28 9.97 -0.56 -31.53
CA LEU A 28 8.61 -0.15 -31.20
C LEU A 28 7.92 -1.16 -30.27
N TYR A 29 8.02 -2.46 -30.55
CA TYR A 29 7.45 -3.49 -29.69
C TYR A 29 8.09 -3.49 -28.29
N VAL A 30 9.42 -3.40 -28.21
CA VAL A 30 10.12 -3.33 -26.92
C VAL A 30 9.74 -2.06 -26.17
N ALA A 31 9.67 -0.91 -26.84
CA ALA A 31 9.26 0.35 -26.23
C ALA A 31 7.84 0.26 -25.67
N VAL A 32 6.88 -0.20 -26.47
CA VAL A 32 5.47 -0.33 -26.03
C VAL A 32 5.35 -1.34 -24.89
N PHE A 33 5.99 -2.51 -25.00
CA PHE A 33 5.94 -3.52 -23.95
C PHE A 33 6.58 -3.04 -22.65
N SER A 34 7.74 -2.39 -22.74
CA SER A 34 8.41 -1.82 -21.56
C SER A 34 7.57 -0.71 -20.92
N ALA A 35 6.96 0.18 -21.72
CA ALA A 35 6.07 1.23 -21.22
C ALA A 35 4.87 0.64 -20.47
N ILE A 36 4.22 -0.39 -21.03
CA ILE A 36 3.11 -1.10 -20.37
C ILE A 36 3.59 -1.75 -19.07
N LEU A 37 4.74 -2.42 -19.10
CA LEU A 37 5.29 -3.10 -17.93
C LEU A 37 5.62 -2.11 -16.80
N PHE A 38 6.31 -1.00 -17.11
CA PHE A 38 6.60 0.05 -16.13
C PHE A 38 5.32 0.70 -15.60
N PHE A 39 4.31 0.88 -16.45
CA PHE A 39 3.04 1.44 -16.02
C PHE A 39 2.30 0.51 -15.05
N VAL A 40 2.21 -0.79 -15.35
CA VAL A 40 1.57 -1.78 -14.48
C VAL A 40 2.30 -1.90 -13.15
N VAL A 41 3.63 -2.05 -13.17
CA VAL A 41 4.44 -2.14 -11.96
C VAL A 41 4.35 -0.84 -11.15
N GLY A 42 4.38 0.31 -11.82
CA GLY A 42 4.23 1.62 -11.20
C GLY A 42 2.88 1.79 -10.51
N LEU A 43 1.78 1.36 -11.14
CA LEU A 43 0.45 1.39 -10.53
C LEU A 43 0.35 0.51 -9.29
N VAL A 44 0.89 -0.71 -9.34
CA VAL A 44 0.89 -1.61 -8.18
C VAL A 44 1.72 -1.02 -7.04
N ALA A 45 2.92 -0.51 -7.33
CA ALA A 45 3.76 0.13 -6.33
C ALA A 45 3.11 1.37 -5.72
N TRP A 46 2.45 2.18 -6.56
CA TRP A 46 1.70 3.36 -6.10
C TRP A 46 0.52 2.96 -5.22
N ALA A 47 -0.30 2.00 -5.63
CA ALA A 47 -1.45 1.53 -4.84
C ALA A 47 -1.02 0.91 -3.50
N ALA A 48 0.08 0.15 -3.49
CA ALA A 48 0.65 -0.40 -2.27
C ALA A 48 1.15 0.71 -1.33
N SER A 49 1.81 1.74 -1.89
CA SER A 49 2.31 2.88 -1.14
C SER A 49 1.18 3.73 -0.56
N ASP A 50 0.14 4.02 -1.36
CA ASP A 50 -1.03 4.76 -0.90
C ASP A 50 -1.77 3.98 0.20
N LYS A 51 -2.01 2.68 0.00
CA LYS A 51 -2.59 1.82 1.04
C LYS A 51 -1.77 1.86 2.33
N TYR A 52 -0.45 1.69 2.23
CA TYR A 52 0.42 1.75 3.39
C TYR A 52 0.34 3.10 4.11
N TYR A 53 0.29 4.21 3.37
CA TYR A 53 0.14 5.55 3.91
C TYR A 53 -1.21 5.73 4.62
N GLN A 54 -2.32 5.40 3.95
CA GLN A 54 -3.67 5.53 4.52
C GLN A 54 -3.84 4.67 5.77
N ASP A 55 -3.30 3.45 5.77
CA ASP A 55 -3.49 2.50 6.85
C ASP A 55 -2.60 2.76 8.07
N ASN A 56 -1.40 3.33 7.87
CA ASN A 56 -0.39 3.45 8.92
C ASN A 56 0.01 4.89 9.24
N LEU A 57 0.34 5.68 8.21
CA LEU A 57 1.02 6.97 8.39
C LEU A 57 0.07 8.16 8.43
N LYS A 58 -1.13 8.02 7.89
CA LYS A 58 -2.14 9.08 7.91
C LYS A 58 -2.35 9.54 9.36
N PRO A 59 -2.39 10.86 9.62
CA PRO A 59 -2.66 11.36 10.96
C PRO A 59 -4.03 10.87 11.43
N ALA A 60 -4.06 10.09 12.52
CA ALA A 60 -5.30 9.75 13.20
C ALA A 60 -5.81 10.95 14.00
N MET A 61 -4.91 11.61 14.72
CA MET A 61 -5.18 12.81 15.48
C MET A 61 -3.96 13.71 15.59
N ARG A 62 -4.20 14.97 15.95
CA ARG A 62 -3.17 15.94 16.28
C ARG A 62 -3.39 16.40 17.71
N PHE A 63 -2.37 16.26 18.54
CA PHE A 63 -2.41 16.65 19.94
C PHE A 63 -1.17 17.48 20.27
N ASP A 64 -1.36 18.66 20.86
CA ASP A 64 -0.28 19.58 21.27
C ASP A 64 0.83 19.78 20.21
N GLY A 65 0.42 19.99 18.96
CA GLY A 65 1.34 20.16 17.82
C GLY A 65 1.99 18.89 17.28
N ARG A 66 1.79 17.72 17.92
CA ARG A 66 2.28 16.41 17.49
C ARG A 66 1.23 15.67 16.68
N VAL A 67 1.71 14.83 15.76
CA VAL A 67 0.88 14.01 14.87
C VAL A 67 0.98 12.56 15.31
N ILE A 68 -0.15 11.96 15.67
CA ILE A 68 -0.23 10.55 16.02
C ILE A 68 -0.59 9.75 14.76
N PRO A 69 0.25 8.78 14.34
CA PRO A 69 0.01 7.99 13.14
C PRO A 69 -1.12 6.97 13.37
N MET A 70 -1.89 6.68 12.31
CA MET A 70 -3.00 5.72 12.34
C MET A 70 -2.59 4.32 12.81
N ARG A 71 -1.35 3.90 12.57
CA ARG A 71 -0.83 2.61 13.04
C ARG A 71 -0.87 2.48 14.56
N ASP A 72 -0.39 3.50 15.26
CA ASP A 72 -0.23 3.46 16.72
C ASP A 72 -1.62 3.51 17.37
N TRP A 73 -2.50 4.37 16.84
CA TRP A 73 -3.92 4.40 17.18
C TRP A 73 -4.61 3.03 17.03
N LYS A 74 -4.46 2.36 15.88
CA LYS A 74 -5.07 1.04 15.64
C LYS A 74 -4.53 -0.03 16.58
N THR A 75 -3.25 0.03 16.94
CA THR A 75 -2.63 -0.92 17.86
C THR A 75 -3.24 -0.80 19.25
N GLU A 76 -3.34 0.43 19.77
CA GLU A 76 -3.91 0.67 21.10
C GLU A 76 -5.40 0.34 21.14
N LEU A 77 -6.15 0.75 20.12
CA LEU A 77 -7.57 0.45 20.02
C LEU A 77 -7.82 -1.06 20.03
N LYS A 78 -6.98 -1.85 19.35
CA LYS A 78 -7.09 -3.31 19.40
C LYS A 78 -6.76 -3.87 20.78
N TYR A 79 -5.78 -3.30 21.47
CA TYR A 79 -5.43 -3.69 22.84
C TYR A 79 -6.60 -3.43 23.79
N GLU A 80 -7.16 -2.22 23.78
CA GLU A 80 -8.29 -1.85 24.65
C GLU A 80 -9.55 -2.65 24.33
N GLN A 81 -9.84 -2.92 23.06
CA GLN A 81 -10.93 -3.83 22.70
C GLN A 81 -10.74 -5.24 23.25
N THR A 82 -9.51 -5.77 23.20
CA THR A 82 -9.19 -7.09 23.75
C THR A 82 -9.35 -7.09 25.27
N ARG A 83 -8.86 -6.04 25.93
CA ARG A 83 -9.01 -5.85 27.37
C ARG A 83 -10.48 -5.80 27.78
N PHE A 84 -11.31 -5.05 27.05
CA PHE A 84 -12.76 -5.02 27.24
C PHE A 84 -13.38 -6.43 27.18
N TYR A 85 -13.04 -7.24 26.17
CA TYR A 85 -13.59 -8.60 26.06
C TYR A 85 -13.18 -9.50 27.24
N VAL A 86 -11.96 -9.34 27.75
CA VAL A 86 -11.47 -10.09 28.91
C VAL A 86 -12.14 -9.61 30.20
N GLU A 87 -12.22 -8.30 30.43
CA GLU A 87 -12.74 -7.69 31.65
C GLU A 87 -14.25 -7.94 31.81
N PHE A 88 -15.00 -7.84 30.71
CA PHE A 88 -16.45 -8.08 30.70
C PHE A 88 -16.82 -9.55 30.42
N GLY A 89 -15.84 -10.43 30.25
CA GLY A 89 -16.05 -11.87 30.05
C GLY A 89 -16.90 -12.20 28.83
N VAL A 90 -16.78 -11.41 27.75
CA VAL A 90 -17.63 -11.55 26.57
C VAL A 90 -17.35 -12.90 25.89
N PRO A 91 -18.36 -13.77 25.70
CA PRO A 91 -18.16 -15.05 25.04
C PRO A 91 -17.80 -14.86 23.57
N ALA A 92 -16.93 -15.74 23.05
CA ALA A 92 -16.59 -15.76 21.63
C ALA A 92 -17.86 -15.93 20.78
N GLY A 93 -18.03 -15.09 19.76
CA GLY A 93 -19.21 -15.03 18.88
C GLY A 93 -20.21 -13.91 19.20
N TYR A 94 -20.05 -13.22 20.34
CA TYR A 94 -20.88 -12.05 20.71
C TYR A 94 -20.18 -10.71 20.42
N GLU A 95 -19.05 -10.72 19.70
CA GLU A 95 -18.26 -9.50 19.45
C GLU A 95 -19.02 -8.44 18.62
N ASN A 96 -20.02 -8.89 17.85
CA ASN A 96 -20.85 -8.05 16.98
C ASN A 96 -22.24 -7.74 17.57
N ASP A 97 -22.48 -8.03 18.85
CA ASP A 97 -23.75 -7.70 19.49
C ASP A 97 -23.91 -6.16 19.59
N PRO A 98 -25.00 -5.58 19.05
CA PRO A 98 -25.23 -4.13 19.11
C PRO A 98 -25.31 -3.56 20.54
N GLN A 99 -25.66 -4.35 21.55
CA GLN A 99 -25.64 -3.89 22.95
C GLN A 99 -24.21 -3.72 23.48
N ILE A 100 -23.30 -4.61 23.08
CA ILE A 100 -21.88 -4.57 23.44
C ILE A 100 -21.17 -3.48 22.64
N ALA A 101 -21.60 -3.21 21.40
CA ALA A 101 -21.00 -2.19 20.54
C ALA A 101 -21.05 -0.77 21.18
N GLN A 102 -22.13 -0.43 21.88
CA GLN A 102 -22.24 0.87 22.56
C GLN A 102 -21.25 0.98 23.73
N GLN A 103 -21.10 -0.09 24.52
CA GLN A 103 -20.15 -0.14 25.64
C GLN A 103 -18.70 -0.13 25.15
N LYS A 104 -18.43 -0.88 24.08
CA LYS A 104 -17.14 -0.92 23.38
C LYS A 104 -16.72 0.46 22.89
N THR A 105 -17.64 1.22 22.29
CA THR A 105 -17.34 2.59 21.81
C THR A 105 -17.00 3.56 22.95
N GLN A 106 -17.59 3.38 24.14
CA GLN A 106 -17.23 4.17 25.32
C GLN A 106 -15.84 3.79 25.84
N TYR A 107 -15.52 2.49 25.83
CA TYR A 107 -14.22 1.97 26.25
C TYR A 107 -13.08 2.38 25.29
N GLU A 108 -13.38 2.48 23.98
CA GLU A 108 -12.44 2.98 22.97
C GLU A 108 -11.98 4.42 23.20
N ARG A 109 -12.72 5.24 23.96
CA ARG A 109 -12.25 6.58 24.35
C ARG A 109 -11.06 6.52 25.29
N GLY A 110 -10.98 5.50 26.15
CA GLY A 110 -9.82 5.29 27.03
C GLY A 110 -8.52 5.06 26.23
N ALA A 111 -8.61 4.46 25.04
CA ALA A 111 -7.45 4.31 24.16
C ALA A 111 -6.86 5.65 23.71
N LEU A 112 -7.68 6.70 23.56
CA LEU A 112 -7.21 8.04 23.22
C LEU A 112 -6.42 8.63 24.39
N ASP A 113 -6.97 8.53 25.60
CA ASP A 113 -6.37 9.06 26.82
C ASP A 113 -5.00 8.40 27.09
N THR A 114 -4.89 7.09 26.91
CA THR A 114 -3.61 6.35 27.08
C THR A 114 -2.55 6.81 26.07
N ILE A 115 -2.91 6.99 24.80
CA ILE A 115 -1.96 7.47 23.78
C ILE A 115 -1.53 8.92 24.07
N GLU A 116 -2.46 9.75 24.54
CA GLU A 116 -2.16 11.12 24.98
C GLU A 116 -1.15 11.11 26.14
N GLU A 117 -1.39 10.28 27.15
CA GLU A 117 -0.48 10.14 28.29
C GLU A 117 0.94 9.71 27.86
N TYR A 118 1.05 8.69 27.00
CA TYR A 118 2.35 8.27 26.47
C TYR A 118 3.04 9.38 25.68
N ALA A 119 2.30 10.15 24.87
CA ALA A 119 2.86 11.26 24.11
C ALA A 119 3.41 12.38 25.01
N ILE A 120 2.77 12.63 26.16
CA ILE A 120 3.22 13.59 27.18
C ILE A 120 4.47 13.06 27.89
N LEU A 121 4.48 11.80 28.31
CA LEU A 121 5.62 11.18 28.99
C LEU A 121 6.86 11.15 28.10
N ASP A 122 6.71 10.80 26.82
CA ASP A 122 7.81 10.85 25.84
C ASP A 122 8.32 12.29 25.63
N ALA A 123 7.45 13.29 25.71
CA ALA A 123 7.86 14.69 25.63
C ALA A 123 8.72 15.10 26.83
N GLN A 124 8.28 14.73 28.04
CA GLN A 124 9.00 15.01 29.27
C GLN A 124 10.36 14.31 29.25
N ALA A 125 10.40 13.03 28.92
CA ALA A 125 11.64 12.26 28.80
C ALA A 125 12.63 12.85 27.78
N ALA A 126 12.14 13.37 26.64
CA ALA A 126 12.97 14.03 25.66
C ALA A 126 13.49 15.42 26.11
N SER A 127 12.76 16.09 27.00
CA SER A 127 13.13 17.41 27.53
C SER A 127 14.07 17.36 28.74
N GLU A 128 14.02 16.27 29.51
CA GLU A 128 14.87 16.02 30.68
C GLU A 128 16.23 15.37 30.35
N GLY A 129 16.49 15.12 29.05
CA GLY A 129 17.73 14.52 28.52
C GLY A 129 18.92 15.47 28.46
#